data_AF-A0A940SPX9-F1
#
_entry.id   AF-A0A940SPX9-F1
#
_cell.length_a   1.000
_cell.length_b   1.000
_cell.length_c   1.000
_cell.angle_alpha   90.00
_cell.angle_beta   90.00
_cell.angle_gamma   90.00
#
_symmetry.space_group_name_H-M   'P 1'
#
loop_
_entity.id
_entity.type
_entity.pdbx_description
1 polymer ?
#
loop_
_entity_poly.entity_id
_entity_poly.type
_entity_poly.pdbx_seq_one_letter_code
_entity_poly.pdbx_strand_id
1 'polypeptide(L)'
;YPPYSAAIPERATGLTLDLAILNEAAASHSPYTPDGNYAWLTEHAADYGFIVRYPAGKEEQTGMDAMTWHFRYVGAPHAKYMYENDLCLEEYLEEIKKHTVSTDHLEVTVGSTNYEMYYVPAAETGTTTEVKYPMSPDGSTPMISGDNVGGFVVAAVK
;
A
#
# COMPACT_ATOMS: atom_id res chain seq x y z
N TYR A 1 -14.66 -24.35 -5.20
CA TYR A 1 -13.89 -23.09 -5.14
C TYR A 1 -13.27 -22.93 -6.52
N PRO A 2 -13.64 -21.93 -7.34
CA PRO A 2 -12.97 -21.77 -8.62
C PRO A 2 -11.47 -21.53 -8.32
N PRO A 3 -10.58 -22.12 -9.13
CA PRO A 3 -9.17 -22.18 -8.80
C PRO A 3 -8.59 -20.76 -8.72
N TYR A 4 -7.50 -20.63 -7.99
CA TYR A 4 -6.53 -19.53 -7.95
C TYR A 4 -6.00 -19.12 -9.37
N SER A 5 -6.84 -18.98 -10.39
CA SER A 5 -6.45 -18.96 -11.81
C SER A 5 -6.86 -17.71 -12.60
N ALA A 6 -7.19 -16.60 -11.95
CA ALA A 6 -6.85 -15.31 -12.56
C ALA A 6 -5.40 -15.04 -12.18
N ALA A 7 -4.48 -15.00 -13.16
CA ALA A 7 -3.10 -14.66 -12.89
C ALA A 7 -3.06 -13.19 -12.45
N ILE A 8 -3.10 -12.93 -11.13
CA ILE A 8 -2.95 -11.59 -10.55
C ILE A 8 -1.50 -11.16 -10.79
N PRO A 9 -1.22 -10.23 -11.71
CA PRO A 9 0.15 -9.93 -12.12
C PRO A 9 1.03 -9.42 -10.97
N GLU A 10 0.42 -8.73 -10.00
CA GLU A 10 1.12 -8.21 -8.82
C GLU A 10 1.77 -9.31 -7.96
N ARG A 11 1.33 -10.58 -8.06
CA ARG A 11 1.99 -11.70 -7.37
C ARG A 11 3.45 -11.87 -7.79
N ALA A 12 3.80 -11.49 -9.02
CA ALA A 12 5.18 -11.59 -9.52
C ALA A 12 6.13 -10.57 -8.85
N THR A 13 5.61 -9.56 -8.16
CA THR A 13 6.42 -8.54 -7.47
C THR A 13 7.05 -9.06 -6.18
N GLY A 14 6.52 -10.15 -5.60
CA GLY A 14 6.87 -10.60 -4.25
C GLY A 14 6.34 -9.71 -3.13
N LEU A 15 5.48 -8.71 -3.44
CA LEU A 15 4.91 -7.78 -2.46
C LEU A 15 3.48 -8.14 -2.04
N THR A 16 2.91 -9.24 -2.54
CA THR A 16 1.55 -9.66 -2.19
C THR A 16 1.53 -10.96 -1.43
N LEU A 17 0.52 -11.14 -0.57
CA LEU A 17 0.26 -12.39 0.14
C LEU A 17 -1.23 -12.71 0.11
N ASP A 18 -1.56 -14.01 -0.02
CA ASP A 18 -2.92 -14.51 0.11
C ASP A 18 -3.05 -15.29 1.42
N LEU A 19 -4.06 -14.95 2.23
CA LEU A 19 -4.28 -15.57 3.53
C LEU A 19 -5.50 -16.50 3.54
N ALA A 20 -5.38 -17.56 4.33
CA ALA A 20 -6.45 -18.52 4.56
C ALA A 20 -6.64 -18.75 6.06
N ILE A 21 -7.90 -18.99 6.46
CA ILE A 21 -8.26 -19.46 7.79
C ILE A 21 -8.16 -20.97 7.79
N LEU A 22 -7.31 -21.52 8.64
CA LEU A 22 -7.16 -22.96 8.83
C LEU A 22 -8.24 -23.48 9.78
N ASN A 23 -8.96 -24.51 9.35
CA ASN A 23 -9.84 -25.31 10.19
C ASN A 23 -9.22 -26.69 10.40
N GLU A 24 -8.46 -26.83 11.49
CA GLU A 24 -7.76 -28.08 11.81
C GLU A 24 -8.72 -29.25 12.05
N ALA A 25 -9.83 -29.00 12.75
CA ALA A 25 -10.82 -30.03 13.06
C ALA A 25 -11.45 -30.65 11.80
N ALA A 26 -11.58 -29.85 10.74
CA ALA A 26 -12.12 -30.28 9.46
C ALA A 26 -11.03 -30.58 8.41
N ALA A 27 -9.74 -30.51 8.76
CA ALA A 27 -8.60 -30.63 7.85
C ALA A 27 -8.77 -29.81 6.54
N SER A 28 -9.27 -28.59 6.67
CA SER A 28 -9.62 -27.72 5.53
C SER A 28 -9.20 -26.28 5.78
N HIS A 29 -9.27 -25.46 4.73
CA HIS A 29 -9.04 -24.03 4.83
C HIS A 29 -10.08 -23.27 4.02
N SER A 30 -10.38 -22.05 4.44
CA SER A 30 -11.18 -21.08 3.70
C SER A 30 -10.35 -19.82 3.45
N PRO A 31 -10.68 -19.00 2.44
CA PRO A 31 -10.08 -17.68 2.32
C PRO A 31 -10.28 -16.88 3.60
N TYR A 32 -9.32 -16.00 3.90
CA TYR A 32 -9.45 -15.09 5.03
C TYR A 32 -10.66 -14.16 4.85
N THR A 33 -11.46 -14.05 5.91
CA THR A 33 -12.51 -13.05 6.08
C THR A 33 -12.28 -12.32 7.41
N PRO A 34 -12.51 -11.00 7.48
CA PRO A 34 -12.29 -10.20 8.68
C PRO A 34 -13.46 -10.35 9.68
N ASP A 35 -13.83 -11.58 10.01
CA ASP A 35 -14.95 -11.88 10.91
C ASP A 35 -14.47 -12.20 12.33
N GLY A 36 -15.16 -11.66 13.33
CA GLY A 36 -14.86 -11.92 14.74
C GLY A 36 -13.40 -11.61 15.09
N ASN A 37 -12.68 -12.59 15.64
CA ASN A 37 -11.29 -12.40 16.06
C ASN A 37 -10.31 -12.16 14.89
N TYR A 38 -10.69 -12.49 13.64
CA TYR A 38 -9.83 -12.30 12.49
C TYR A 38 -9.79 -10.84 12.02
N ALA A 39 -10.80 -10.04 12.36
CA ALA A 39 -10.90 -8.62 12.01
C ALA A 39 -9.66 -7.81 12.41
N TRP A 40 -9.01 -8.20 13.53
CA TRP A 40 -7.79 -7.59 14.04
C TRP A 40 -6.72 -7.43 12.95
N LEU A 41 -6.56 -8.42 12.07
CA LEU A 41 -5.56 -8.34 11.02
C LEU A 41 -5.85 -7.20 10.04
N THR A 42 -7.09 -7.05 9.57
CA THR A 42 -7.45 -5.96 8.65
C THR A 42 -7.45 -4.60 9.34
N GLU A 43 -7.75 -4.54 10.63
CA GLU A 43 -7.71 -3.31 11.43
C GLU A 43 -6.27 -2.81 11.67
N HIS A 44 -5.28 -3.71 11.70
CA HIS A 44 -3.89 -3.37 12.04
C HIS A 44 -2.88 -3.53 10.91
N ALA A 45 -3.24 -4.19 9.79
CA ALA A 45 -2.35 -4.44 8.66
C ALA A 45 -1.63 -3.17 8.17
N ALA A 46 -2.35 -2.04 8.17
CA ALA A 46 -1.84 -0.75 7.72
C ALA A 46 -0.68 -0.22 8.59
N ASP A 47 -0.71 -0.49 9.90
CA ASP A 47 0.38 -0.12 10.82
C ASP A 47 1.70 -0.82 10.48
N TYR A 48 1.62 -1.95 9.75
CA TYR A 48 2.76 -2.76 9.32
C TYR A 48 3.02 -2.67 7.81
N GLY A 49 2.36 -1.75 7.10
CA GLY A 49 2.61 -1.49 5.69
C GLY A 49 1.84 -2.36 4.71
N PHE A 50 0.80 -3.05 5.16
CA PHE A 50 -0.06 -3.87 4.32
C PHE A 50 -1.44 -3.24 4.13
N ILE A 51 -1.98 -3.39 2.92
CA ILE A 51 -3.35 -3.03 2.57
C ILE A 51 -4.12 -4.27 2.10
N VAL A 52 -5.43 -4.29 2.28
CA VAL A 52 -6.30 -5.17 1.48
C VAL A 52 -6.29 -4.60 0.06
N ARG A 53 -5.77 -5.36 -0.89
CA ARG A 53 -5.44 -4.84 -2.22
C ARG A 53 -6.68 -4.59 -3.09
N TYR A 54 -7.70 -5.42 -2.92
CA TYR A 54 -8.99 -5.33 -3.61
C TYR A 54 -10.11 -5.24 -2.55
N PRO A 55 -10.33 -4.06 -1.95
CA PRO A 55 -11.38 -3.88 -0.95
C PRO A 55 -12.77 -3.84 -1.61
N ALA A 56 -13.81 -4.18 -0.83
CA ALA A 56 -15.18 -4.10 -1.29
C ALA A 56 -15.60 -2.64 -1.56
N GLY A 57 -16.36 -2.42 -2.64
CA GLY A 57 -16.81 -1.09 -3.05
C GLY A 57 -15.79 -0.29 -3.88
N LYS A 58 -14.64 -0.88 -4.21
CA LYS A 58 -13.59 -0.30 -5.08
C LYS A 58 -13.37 -1.11 -6.35
N GLU A 59 -14.34 -1.93 -6.76
CA GLU A 59 -14.25 -2.83 -7.91
C GLU A 59 -14.11 -2.05 -9.23
N GLU A 60 -14.78 -0.90 -9.35
CA GLU A 60 -14.69 -0.04 -10.54
C GLU A 60 -13.27 0.54 -10.71
N GLN A 61 -12.65 0.96 -9.60
CA GLN A 61 -11.32 1.57 -9.56
C GLN A 61 -10.23 0.52 -9.76
N THR A 62 -10.35 -0.63 -9.10
CA THR A 62 -9.32 -1.68 -9.13
C THR A 62 -9.44 -2.63 -10.32
N GLY A 63 -10.62 -2.68 -10.96
CA GLY A 63 -10.93 -3.62 -12.04
C GLY A 63 -11.00 -5.09 -11.58
N MET A 64 -11.07 -5.34 -10.27
CA MET A 64 -11.07 -6.68 -9.67
C MET A 64 -12.22 -6.80 -8.67
N ASP A 65 -12.79 -7.99 -8.56
CA ASP A 65 -13.75 -8.30 -7.48
C ASP A 65 -13.07 -8.17 -6.12
N ALA A 66 -13.84 -7.84 -5.08
CA ALA A 66 -13.35 -7.74 -3.72
C ALA A 66 -12.70 -9.06 -3.24
N MET A 67 -11.49 -8.97 -2.69
CA MET A 67 -10.71 -10.09 -2.17
C MET A 67 -10.14 -9.75 -0.79
N THR A 68 -10.90 -10.10 0.26
CA THR A 68 -10.50 -9.84 1.66
C THR A 68 -9.19 -10.53 2.03
N TRP A 69 -8.84 -11.63 1.38
CA TRP A 69 -7.63 -12.42 1.63
C TRP A 69 -6.37 -11.94 0.90
N HIS A 70 -6.50 -11.03 -0.08
CA HIS A 70 -5.37 -10.59 -0.90
C HIS A 70 -4.77 -9.29 -0.35
N PHE A 71 -3.59 -9.38 0.26
CA PHE A 71 -2.88 -8.25 0.84
C PHE A 71 -1.70 -7.83 -0.02
N ARG A 72 -1.39 -6.53 -0.01
CA ARG A 72 -0.25 -5.93 -0.70
C ARG A 72 0.58 -5.10 0.27
N TYR A 73 1.89 -5.34 0.31
CA TYR A 73 2.84 -4.46 0.98
C TYR A 73 3.09 -3.21 0.15
N VAL A 74 2.91 -2.05 0.77
CA VAL A 74 3.20 -0.73 0.19
C VAL A 74 4.12 0.11 1.08
N GLY A 75 4.44 -0.34 2.30
CA GLY A 75 5.18 0.42 3.30
C GLY A 75 4.25 1.12 4.30
N ALA A 76 4.68 1.22 5.56
CA ALA A 76 3.84 1.63 6.68
C ALA A 76 3.15 3.00 6.53
N PRO A 77 3.85 4.11 6.18
CA PRO A 77 3.16 5.40 6.08
C PRO A 77 2.15 5.42 4.92
N HIS A 78 2.47 4.78 3.80
CA HIS A 78 1.57 4.67 2.66
C HIS A 78 0.31 3.89 3.02
N ALA A 79 0.47 2.70 3.61
CA ALA A 79 -0.66 1.86 4.01
C ALA A 79 -1.53 2.54 5.07
N LYS A 80 -0.91 3.24 6.03
CA LYS A 80 -1.63 3.98 7.07
C LYS A 80 -2.46 5.12 6.49
N TYR A 81 -1.89 5.91 5.59
CA TYR A 81 -2.61 6.99 4.94
C TYR A 81 -3.78 6.46 4.11
N MET A 82 -3.57 5.37 3.37
CA MET A 82 -4.63 4.71 2.61
C MET A 82 -5.77 4.23 3.50
N TYR A 83 -5.46 3.63 4.64
CA TYR A 83 -6.45 3.14 5.60
C TYR A 83 -7.25 4.27 6.23
N GLU A 84 -6.59 5.35 6.69
CA GLU A 84 -7.26 6.49 7.32
C GLU A 84 -8.17 7.27 6.36
N ASN A 85 -7.90 7.20 5.05
CA ASN A 85 -8.63 7.92 4.01
C ASN A 85 -9.52 7.02 3.13
N ASP A 86 -9.68 5.74 3.47
CA ASP A 86 -10.50 4.77 2.72
C ASP A 86 -10.14 4.70 1.22
N LEU A 87 -8.84 4.59 0.92
CA LEU A 87 -8.32 4.58 -0.44
C LEU A 87 -7.86 3.18 -0.88
N CYS A 88 -8.18 2.79 -2.10
CA CYS A 88 -7.46 1.73 -2.80
C CYS A 88 -6.11 2.24 -3.36
N LEU A 89 -5.28 1.35 -3.89
CA LEU A 89 -3.94 1.71 -4.39
C LEU A 89 -4.03 2.71 -5.56
N GLU A 90 -4.99 2.52 -6.46
CA GLU A 90 -5.22 3.40 -7.60
C GLU A 90 -5.55 4.83 -7.15
N GLU A 91 -6.49 4.97 -6.22
CA GLU A 91 -6.89 6.28 -5.67
C GLU A 91 -5.74 6.94 -4.90
N TYR A 92 -4.96 6.16 -4.14
CA TYR A 92 -3.77 6.68 -3.45
C TYR A 92 -2.73 7.22 -4.44
N LEU A 93 -2.48 6.52 -5.54
CA LEU A 93 -1.54 6.96 -6.57
C LEU A 93 -2.02 8.23 -7.27
N GLU A 94 -3.32 8.43 -7.45
CA GLU A 94 -3.88 9.69 -7.96
C GLU A 94 -3.74 10.83 -6.94
N GLU A 95 -3.96 10.54 -5.66
CA GLU A 95 -3.85 11.52 -4.59
C GLU A 95 -2.41 12.01 -4.40
N ILE A 96 -1.46 11.10 -4.17
CA ILE A 96 -0.05 11.45 -3.90
C ILE A 96 0.59 12.28 -5.03
N LYS A 97 0.15 12.06 -6.29
CA LYS A 97 0.64 12.82 -7.46
C LYS A 97 0.32 14.32 -7.41
N LYS A 98 -0.65 14.73 -6.61
CA LYS A 98 -1.00 16.14 -6.39
C LYS A 98 0.00 16.85 -5.46
N HIS A 99 0.79 16.07 -4.72
CA HIS A 99 1.73 16.55 -3.70
C HIS A 99 3.16 16.37 -4.19
N THR A 100 3.79 17.43 -4.66
CA THR A 100 5.18 17.44 -5.14
C THR A 100 6.13 18.07 -4.12
N VAL A 101 7.45 17.98 -4.37
CA VAL A 101 8.52 18.60 -3.55
C VAL A 101 8.28 20.09 -3.23
N SER A 102 7.55 20.80 -4.09
CA SER A 102 7.31 22.24 -4.00
C SER A 102 5.90 22.62 -3.51
N THR A 103 5.06 21.64 -3.17
CA THR A 103 3.69 21.87 -2.68
C THR A 103 3.54 21.29 -1.28
N ASP A 104 2.36 21.41 -0.69
CA ASP A 104 2.08 20.74 0.58
C ASP A 104 2.26 19.22 0.43
N HIS A 105 2.90 18.61 1.43
CA HIS A 105 3.13 17.16 1.47
C HIS A 105 1.97 16.47 2.20
N LEU A 106 1.75 15.19 1.89
CA LEU A 106 0.89 14.35 2.72
C LEU A 106 1.61 14.04 4.02
N GLU A 107 0.87 14.00 5.13
CA GLU A 107 1.42 13.67 6.45
C GLU A 107 0.61 12.57 7.09
N VAL A 108 1.29 11.65 7.78
CA VAL A 108 0.66 10.54 8.48
C VAL A 108 1.51 10.12 9.67
N THR A 109 0.86 9.64 10.73
CA THR A 109 1.56 9.12 11.91
C THR A 109 1.37 7.61 12.01
N VAL A 110 2.49 6.87 12.06
CA VAL A 110 2.49 5.43 12.32
C VAL A 110 3.13 5.18 13.68
N GLY A 111 2.34 4.67 14.63
CA GLY A 111 2.77 4.56 16.02
C GLY A 111 3.12 5.93 16.61
N SER A 112 4.40 6.17 16.91
CA SER A 112 4.91 7.45 17.40
C SER A 112 5.67 8.26 16.35
N THR A 113 5.79 7.75 15.12
CA THR A 113 6.63 8.35 14.07
C THR A 113 5.74 9.10 13.08
N ASN A 114 6.04 10.38 12.87
CA ASN A 114 5.41 11.19 11.85
C ASN A 114 6.20 11.08 10.54
N TYR A 115 5.48 10.96 9.43
CA TYR A 115 6.04 10.90 8.09
C TYR A 115 5.45 11.98 7.22
N GLU A 116 6.30 12.57 6.38
CA GLU A 116 5.89 13.35 5.22
C GLU A 116 6.05 12.53 3.94
N MET A 117 5.12 12.68 3.00
CA MET A 117 5.12 11.98 1.72
C MET A 117 4.79 12.89 0.55
N TYR A 118 5.52 12.72 -0.54
CA TYR A 118 5.33 13.49 -1.77
C TYR A 118 5.81 12.70 -3.00
N TYR A 119 5.42 13.19 -4.17
CA TYR A 119 5.72 12.64 -5.48
C TYR A 119 6.82 13.42 -6.19
N VAL A 120 7.67 12.70 -6.90
CA VAL A 120 8.70 13.23 -7.78
C VAL A 120 8.49 12.64 -9.17
N PRO A 121 8.03 13.43 -10.15
CA PRO A 121 7.92 12.98 -11.54
C PRO A 121 9.28 12.52 -12.07
N ALA A 122 9.30 11.41 -12.81
CA ALA A 122 10.50 10.97 -13.49
C ALA A 122 10.89 11.98 -14.57
N ALA A 123 12.18 12.24 -14.69
CA ALA A 123 12.75 12.95 -15.83
C ALA A 123 12.58 12.12 -17.12
N GLU A 124 12.86 12.74 -18.27
CA GLU A 124 12.71 12.10 -19.58
C GLU A 124 13.43 10.74 -19.65
N THR A 125 12.82 9.79 -20.37
CA THR A 125 13.33 8.44 -20.53
C THR A 125 14.81 8.43 -20.96
N GLY A 126 15.64 7.69 -20.24
CA GLY A 126 17.08 7.62 -20.49
C GLY A 126 17.90 8.68 -19.76
N THR A 127 17.28 9.52 -18.93
CA THR A 127 17.96 10.49 -18.07
C THR A 127 17.87 10.12 -16.59
N THR A 128 18.54 10.88 -15.72
CA THR A 128 18.52 10.70 -14.26
C THR A 128 17.54 11.66 -13.62
N THR A 129 16.71 11.16 -12.70
CA THR A 129 15.85 12.00 -11.85
C THR A 129 16.57 12.29 -10.54
N GLU A 130 16.75 13.58 -10.20
CA GLU A 130 17.25 13.96 -8.88
C GLU A 130 16.10 14.01 -7.87
N VAL A 131 16.15 13.15 -6.86
CA VAL A 131 15.18 13.13 -5.74
C VAL A 131 15.78 13.88 -4.55
N LYS A 132 15.29 15.09 -4.30
CA LYS A 132 15.64 15.86 -3.10
C LYS A 132 14.71 15.49 -1.97
N TYR A 133 15.26 15.38 -0.76
CA TYR A 133 14.51 15.07 0.45
C TYR A 133 15.04 15.84 1.66
N PRO A 134 14.15 16.21 2.60
CA PRO A 134 14.59 16.81 3.87
C PRO A 134 15.36 15.77 4.68
N MET A 135 16.36 16.24 5.43
CA MET A 135 17.07 15.37 6.37
C MET A 135 16.16 15.09 7.56
N SER A 136 15.79 13.82 7.76
CA SER A 136 14.96 13.40 8.89
C SER A 136 15.60 13.80 10.22
N PRO A 137 14.83 14.23 11.23
CA PRO A 137 15.38 14.62 12.54
C PRO A 137 16.14 13.50 13.26
N ASP A 138 15.78 12.25 12.99
CA ASP A 138 16.42 11.05 13.53
C ASP A 138 17.64 10.57 12.72
N GLY A 139 17.97 11.26 11.63
CA GLY A 139 19.06 10.89 10.71
C GLY A 139 18.75 9.70 9.78
N SER A 140 17.51 9.21 9.76
CA SER A 140 17.08 8.15 8.86
C SER A 140 17.06 8.60 7.40
N THR A 141 17.32 7.67 6.48
CA THR A 141 17.12 7.89 5.05
C THR A 141 15.65 7.67 4.66
N PRO A 142 15.11 8.42 3.69
CA PRO A 142 13.73 8.23 3.26
C PRO A 142 13.52 6.89 2.54
N MET A 143 12.28 6.45 2.52
CA MET A 143 11.82 5.41 1.60
C MET A 143 11.51 6.05 0.25
N ILE A 144 12.04 5.46 -0.82
CA ILE A 144 11.81 5.92 -2.20
C ILE A 144 11.37 4.71 -3.03
N SER A 145 10.19 4.81 -3.65
CA SER A 145 9.64 3.74 -4.48
C SER A 145 9.13 4.30 -5.81
N GLY A 146 9.34 3.58 -6.92
CA GLY A 146 8.69 3.91 -8.18
C GLY A 146 7.17 3.65 -8.11
N ASP A 147 6.38 4.45 -8.82
CA ASP A 147 4.93 4.26 -8.94
C ASP A 147 4.53 3.27 -10.05
N ASN A 148 5.52 2.69 -10.75
CA ASN A 148 5.37 1.83 -11.92
C ASN A 148 4.69 2.49 -13.14
N VAL A 149 4.64 3.83 -13.18
CA VAL A 149 4.01 4.60 -14.26
C VAL A 149 4.93 5.72 -14.77
N GLY A 150 5.34 6.65 -13.90
CA GLY A 150 5.97 7.89 -14.35
C GLY A 150 6.74 8.66 -13.30
N GLY A 151 6.99 8.10 -12.12
CA GLY A 151 7.75 8.81 -11.09
C GLY A 151 8.01 8.00 -9.83
N PHE A 152 8.35 8.70 -8.78
CA PHE A 152 8.76 8.16 -7.49
C PHE A 152 7.90 8.76 -6.38
N VAL A 153 7.52 7.94 -5.42
CA VAL A 153 6.95 8.37 -4.15
C VAL A 153 8.07 8.36 -3.10
N VAL A 154 8.19 9.45 -2.35
CA VAL A 154 9.13 9.61 -1.25
C VAL A 154 8.35 9.63 0.06
N ALA A 155 8.84 8.94 1.08
CA ALA A 155 8.39 9.06 2.46
C ALA A 155 9.58 9.26 3.39
N ALA A 156 9.60 10.37 4.13
CA ALA A 156 10.65 10.73 5.08
C ALA A 156 10.07 10.89 6.49
N VAL A 157 10.90 10.65 7.52
CA VAL A 157 10.51 10.94 8.91
C VAL A 157 10.56 12.45 9.11
N LYS A 158 9.50 13.01 9.69
CA LYS A 158 9.35 14.44 9.93
C LYS A 158 9.52 14.82 11.40
#